data_AF-A0A142L0I4-F1
#
_entry.id   AF-A0A142L0I4-F1
#
_cell.length_a   1.000
_cell.length_b   1.000
_cell.length_c   1.000
_cell.angle_alpha   90.00
_cell.angle_beta   90.00
_cell.angle_gamma   90.00
#
_symmetry.space_group_name_H-M   'P 1'
#
loop_
_entity.id
_entity.type
_entity.pdbx_description
1 polymer ?
#
loop_
_entity_poly.entity_id
_entity_poly.type
_entity_poly.pdbx_seq_one_letter_code
_entity_poly.pdbx_strand_id
1 'polypeptide(L)'
;METNYIRVMVDTNRDRKQMAWQGWLYAVQRIDLLIISISGAGVYVCLETLKYHKQTPLDFILSIKIAGLCFVIAIVVNLISQFTGKSANMYDMRMSQAKIDDPTSPSEQTKNDIVKLDRKSEAFSTWTDWLNLSSLVVMFVGLITLITFFMISF
;
A
#
# COMPACT_ATOMS: atom_id res chain seq x y z
N MET A 1 -32.44 -23.16 23.29
CA MET A 1 -32.28 -23.00 21.83
C MET A 1 -31.76 -21.62 21.46
N GLU A 2 -32.28 -20.55 22.06
CA GLU A 2 -31.93 -19.16 21.76
C GLU A 2 -30.44 -18.82 21.93
N THR A 3 -29.78 -19.35 22.97
CA THR A 3 -28.34 -19.15 23.22
C THR A 3 -27.44 -19.76 22.14
N ASN A 4 -27.90 -20.83 21.48
CA ASN A 4 -27.14 -21.51 20.41
C ASN A 4 -27.24 -20.72 19.10
N TYR A 5 -28.42 -20.15 18.81
CA TYR A 5 -28.63 -19.28 17.65
C TYR A 5 -27.80 -17.98 17.74
N ILE A 6 -27.77 -17.35 18.92
CA ILE A 6 -26.96 -16.14 19.14
C ILE A 6 -25.47 -16.46 18.94
N ARG A 7 -24.96 -17.58 19.47
CA ARG A 7 -23.55 -17.98 19.28
C ARG A 7 -23.22 -18.20 17.80
N VAL A 8 -24.05 -18.94 17.07
CA VAL A 8 -23.84 -19.19 15.62
C VAL A 8 -23.86 -17.88 14.82
N MET A 9 -24.75 -16.95 15.14
CA MET A 9 -24.80 -15.64 14.46
C MET A 9 -23.55 -14.81 14.75
N VAL A 10 -23.08 -14.78 16.00
CA VAL A 10 -21.86 -14.07 16.41
C VAL A 10 -20.64 -14.65 15.71
N ASP A 11 -20.51 -15.97 15.67
CA ASP A 11 -19.38 -16.65 15.01
C ASP A 11 -19.39 -16.39 13.49
N THR A 12 -20.56 -16.50 12.84
CA THR A 12 -20.69 -16.22 11.40
C THR A 12 -20.31 -14.78 11.05
N ASN A 13 -20.72 -13.81 11.88
CA ASN A 13 -20.38 -12.41 11.68
C ASN A 13 -18.89 -12.12 11.89
N ARG A 14 -18.26 -12.82 12.84
CA ARG A 14 -16.81 -12.75 13.07
C ARG A 14 -16.04 -13.30 11.87
N ASP A 15 -16.43 -14.45 11.35
CA ASP A 15 -15.81 -15.09 10.20
C ASP A 15 -15.91 -14.22 8.95
N ARG A 16 -17.10 -13.62 8.70
CA ARG A 16 -17.28 -12.66 7.58
C ARG A 16 -16.34 -11.46 7.69
N LYS A 17 -16.20 -10.87 8.87
CA LYS A 17 -15.27 -9.76 9.09
C LYS A 17 -13.83 -10.18 8.83
N GLN A 18 -13.43 -11.36 9.30
CA GLN A 18 -12.09 -11.88 9.09
C GLN A 18 -11.81 -12.15 7.60
N MET A 19 -12.76 -12.74 6.87
CA MET A 19 -12.63 -12.96 5.42
C MET A 19 -12.55 -11.64 4.65
N ALA A 20 -13.39 -10.66 5.01
CA ALA A 20 -13.34 -9.33 4.38
C ALA A 20 -12.00 -8.63 4.61
N TRP A 21 -11.46 -8.70 5.84
CA TRP A 21 -10.16 -8.16 6.19
C TRP A 21 -9.02 -8.81 5.42
N GLN A 22 -8.99 -10.15 5.35
CA GLN A 22 -8.01 -10.90 4.57
C GLN A 22 -8.10 -10.57 3.07
N GLY A 23 -9.33 -10.47 2.55
CA GLY A 23 -9.57 -10.07 1.16
C GLY A 23 -9.04 -8.66 0.86
N TRP A 24 -9.25 -7.72 1.77
CA TRP A 24 -8.74 -6.35 1.64
C TRP A 24 -7.20 -6.31 1.68
N LEU A 25 -6.56 -6.94 2.67
CA LEU A 25 -5.09 -7.02 2.74
C LEU A 25 -4.48 -7.63 1.48
N TYR A 26 -5.10 -8.69 0.98
CA TYR A 26 -4.66 -9.37 -0.23
C TYR A 26 -4.78 -8.48 -1.47
N ALA A 27 -5.86 -7.70 -1.58
CA ALA A 27 -6.03 -6.74 -2.67
C ALA A 27 -4.95 -5.65 -2.64
N VAL A 28 -4.65 -5.10 -1.45
CA VAL A 28 -3.59 -4.10 -1.27
C VAL A 28 -2.23 -4.64 -1.72
N GLN A 29 -1.86 -5.85 -1.27
CA GLN A 29 -0.59 -6.49 -1.66
C GLN A 29 -0.45 -6.69 -3.17
N ARG A 30 -1.54 -7.03 -3.85
CA ARG A 30 -1.55 -7.16 -5.31
C ARG A 30 -1.31 -5.83 -6.01
N ILE A 31 -1.90 -4.75 -5.51
CA ILE A 31 -1.70 -3.41 -6.06
C ILE A 31 -0.23 -2.99 -5.89
N ASP A 32 0.36 -3.24 -4.72
CA ASP A 32 1.78 -2.94 -4.47
C ASP A 32 2.70 -3.68 -5.44
N LEU A 33 2.45 -4.97 -5.66
CA LEU A 33 3.22 -5.79 -6.60
C LEU A 33 3.06 -5.30 -8.05
N LEU A 34 1.86 -4.86 -8.43
CA LEU A 34 1.61 -4.25 -9.74
C LEU A 34 2.38 -2.93 -9.90
N ILE A 35 2.37 -2.06 -8.89
CA ILE A 35 3.08 -0.78 -8.92
C ILE A 35 4.58 -0.99 -9.12
N ILE A 36 5.18 -1.89 -8.34
CA ILE A 36 6.62 -2.20 -8.44
C ILE A 36 6.94 -2.81 -9.81
N SER A 37 6.13 -3.75 -10.29
CA SER A 37 6.38 -4.46 -11.55
C SER A 37 6.28 -3.51 -12.76
N ILE A 38 5.20 -2.73 -12.85
CA ILE A 38 4.96 -1.79 -13.95
C ILE A 38 5.99 -0.66 -13.91
N SER A 39 6.24 -0.09 -12.73
CA SER A 39 7.23 0.99 -12.59
C SER A 39 8.65 0.48 -12.89
N GLY A 40 9.01 -0.73 -12.46
CA GLY A 40 10.31 -1.33 -12.76
C GLY A 40 10.52 -1.53 -14.28
N ALA A 41 9.51 -2.04 -14.97
CA ALA A 41 9.53 -2.14 -16.43
C ALA A 41 9.61 -0.75 -17.09
N GLY A 42 8.86 0.23 -16.60
CA GLY A 42 8.90 1.62 -17.05
C GLY A 42 10.28 2.28 -16.89
N VAL A 43 10.94 2.08 -15.75
CA VAL A 43 12.32 2.54 -15.52
C VAL A 43 13.28 1.90 -16.52
N TYR A 44 13.18 0.59 -16.73
CA TYR A 44 14.02 -0.10 -17.71
C TYR A 44 13.87 0.48 -19.12
N VAL A 45 12.63 0.69 -19.58
CA VAL A 45 12.36 1.33 -20.87
C VAL A 45 12.95 2.74 -20.93
N CYS A 46 12.78 3.55 -19.88
CA CYS A 46 13.37 4.89 -19.84
C CYS A 46 14.90 4.87 -19.97
N LEU A 47 15.58 3.92 -19.31
CA LEU A 47 17.04 3.76 -19.38
C LEU A 47 17.50 3.32 -20.77
N GLU A 48 16.83 2.36 -21.39
CA GLU A 48 17.16 1.94 -22.77
C GLU A 48 16.91 3.08 -23.77
N THR A 49 15.84 3.87 -23.62
CA THR A 49 15.60 5.04 -24.48
C THR A 49 16.66 6.13 -24.27
N LEU A 50 17.11 6.36 -23.04
CA LEU A 50 18.23 7.29 -22.76
C LEU A 50 19.55 6.82 -23.36
N LYS A 51 19.78 5.50 -23.41
CA LYS A 51 20.94 4.91 -24.07
C LYS A 51 20.86 5.05 -25.59
N TYR A 52 19.70 4.80 -26.17
CA TYR A 52 19.43 5.01 -27.60
C TYR A 52 19.63 6.46 -28.01
N HIS A 53 19.17 7.41 -27.19
CA HIS A 53 19.34 8.85 -27.42
C HIS A 53 20.82 9.27 -27.62
N LYS A 54 21.78 8.55 -27.01
CA LYS A 54 23.22 8.82 -27.21
C LYS A 54 23.69 8.48 -28.63
N GLN A 55 23.03 7.55 -29.30
CA GLN A 55 23.36 7.12 -30.67
C GLN A 55 22.51 7.86 -31.71
N THR A 56 21.25 8.14 -31.36
CA THR A 56 20.30 8.84 -32.23
C THR A 56 19.61 9.92 -31.41
N PRO A 57 20.01 11.20 -31.55
CA PRO A 57 19.44 12.28 -30.76
C PRO A 57 17.94 12.39 -31.03
N LEU A 58 17.17 12.23 -29.96
CA LEU A 58 15.71 12.38 -29.94
C LEU A 58 15.35 13.72 -29.32
N ASP A 59 14.37 14.40 -29.92
CA ASP A 59 13.74 15.57 -29.32
C ASP A 59 12.95 15.17 -28.06
N PHE A 60 12.71 16.14 -27.17
CA PHE A 60 11.92 15.95 -25.94
C PHE A 60 12.44 14.88 -24.95
N ILE A 61 13.75 14.59 -24.96
CA ILE A 61 14.37 13.61 -24.04
C ILE A 61 14.13 13.92 -22.54
N LEU A 62 13.85 15.19 -22.21
CA LEU A 62 13.46 15.60 -20.86
C LEU A 62 12.22 14.86 -20.37
N SER A 63 11.25 14.57 -21.25
CA SER A 63 10.03 13.83 -20.91
C SER A 63 10.33 12.41 -20.44
N ILE A 64 11.32 11.73 -21.06
CA ILE A 64 11.78 10.40 -20.61
C ILE A 64 12.42 10.46 -19.23
N LYS A 65 13.23 11.49 -18.95
CA LYS A 65 13.84 11.68 -17.62
C LYS A 65 12.76 11.90 -16.55
N ILE A 66 11.74 12.70 -16.86
CA ILE A 66 10.60 12.94 -15.97
C ILE A 66 9.82 11.64 -15.74
N ALA A 67 9.48 10.90 -16.80
CA ALA A 67 8.78 9.62 -16.69
C ALA A 67 9.56 8.61 -15.83
N GLY A 68 10.87 8.47 -16.07
CA GLY A 68 11.75 7.62 -15.28
C GLY A 68 11.79 8.03 -13.80
N LEU A 69 11.89 9.33 -13.52
CA LEU A 69 11.85 9.84 -12.15
C LEU A 69 10.51 9.56 -11.47
N CYS A 70 9.38 9.74 -12.18
CA CYS A 70 8.05 9.38 -11.66
C CYS A 70 7.99 7.90 -11.28
N PHE A 71 8.46 6.98 -12.12
CA PHE A 71 8.47 5.56 -11.79
C PHE A 71 9.33 5.23 -10.57
N VAL A 72 10.51 5.85 -10.44
CA VAL A 72 11.37 5.66 -9.25
C VAL A 72 10.68 6.18 -8.00
N ILE A 73 10.08 7.38 -8.06
CA ILE A 73 9.32 7.94 -6.94
C ILE A 73 8.14 7.03 -6.57
N ALA A 74 7.40 6.51 -7.55
CA ALA A 74 6.29 5.59 -7.31
C ALA A 74 6.75 4.33 -6.55
N ILE A 75 7.88 3.73 -6.96
CA ILE A 75 8.47 2.57 -6.25
C ILE A 75 8.85 2.95 -4.80
N VAL A 76 9.55 4.07 -4.61
CA VAL A 76 10.00 4.50 -3.27
C VAL A 76 8.81 4.77 -2.35
N VAL A 77 7.80 5.51 -2.82
CA VAL A 77 6.59 5.80 -2.05
C VAL A 77 5.83 4.51 -1.71
N ASN A 78 5.74 3.57 -2.67
CA ASN A 78 5.10 2.27 -2.42
C ASN A 78 5.85 1.45 -1.36
N LEU A 79 7.19 1.44 -1.37
CA LEU A 79 8.00 0.77 -0.34
C LEU A 79 7.82 1.39 1.05
N ILE A 80 7.73 2.72 1.13
CA ILE A 80 7.45 3.41 2.40
C ILE A 80 6.07 3.01 2.92
N SER A 81 5.07 2.95 2.03
CA SER A 81 3.71 2.50 2.36
C SER A 81 3.68 1.08 2.94
N GLN A 82 4.41 0.15 2.33
CA GLN A 82 4.52 -1.22 2.86
C GLN A 82 5.17 -1.25 4.26
N PHE A 83 6.15 -0.37 4.51
CA PHE A 83 6.78 -0.23 5.82
C PHE A 83 5.81 0.34 6.88
N THR A 84 5.00 1.33 6.53
CA THR A 84 3.99 1.89 7.44
C THR A 84 2.87 0.88 7.71
N GLY A 85 2.43 0.14 6.69
CA GLY A 85 1.42 -0.91 6.82
C GLY A 85 1.90 -2.07 7.72
N LYS A 86 3.17 -2.48 7.59
CA LYS A 86 3.78 -3.45 8.50
C LYS A 86 3.78 -2.95 9.95
N SER A 87 4.02 -1.66 10.15
CA SER A 87 4.04 -1.05 11.48
C SER A 87 2.64 -0.99 12.09
N ALA A 88 1.60 -0.63 11.31
CA ALA A 88 0.20 -0.68 11.74
C ALA A 88 -0.20 -2.09 12.21
N ASN A 89 0.06 -3.09 11.37
CA ASN A 89 -0.22 -4.50 11.68
C ASN A 89 0.47 -4.97 12.97
N MET A 90 1.70 -4.50 13.24
CA MET A 90 2.40 -4.82 14.49
C MET A 90 1.70 -4.21 15.72
N TYR A 91 1.19 -2.98 15.62
CA TYR A 91 0.43 -2.37 16.71
C TYR A 91 -0.92 -3.06 16.94
N ASP A 92 -1.62 -3.46 15.88
CA ASP A 92 -2.85 -4.24 15.97
C ASP A 92 -2.64 -5.60 16.62
N MET A 93 -1.52 -6.27 16.29
CA MET A 93 -1.14 -7.53 16.93
C MET A 93 -0.90 -7.34 18.43
N ARG A 94 -0.18 -6.29 18.83
CA ARG A 94 0.05 -5.96 20.25
C ARG A 94 -1.23 -5.61 20.99
N MET A 95 -2.12 -4.85 20.35
CA MET A 95 -3.44 -4.53 20.91
C MET A 95 -4.27 -5.81 21.11
N SER A 96 -4.27 -6.71 20.12
CA SER A 96 -5.01 -7.97 20.19
C SER A 96 -4.47 -8.88 21.29
N GLN A 97 -3.16 -8.96 21.44
CA GLN A 97 -2.53 -9.71 22.54
C GLN A 97 -2.92 -9.14 23.90
N ALA A 98 -2.86 -7.81 24.09
CA ALA A 98 -3.27 -7.18 25.34
C ALA A 98 -4.75 -7.43 25.71
N LYS A 99 -5.63 -7.57 24.71
CA LYS A 99 -7.05 -7.94 24.92
C LYS A 99 -7.25 -9.42 25.29
N ILE A 100 -6.35 -10.30 24.86
CA ILE A 100 -6.38 -11.73 25.20
C ILE A 100 -5.85 -11.94 26.63
N ASP A 101 -4.81 -11.22 27.01
CA ASP A 101 -4.13 -11.40 28.30
C ASP A 101 -4.95 -10.90 29.51
N ASP A 102 -5.93 -10.00 29.31
CA ASP A 102 -6.80 -9.45 30.37
C ASP A 102 -8.28 -9.39 29.95
N PRO A 103 -8.99 -10.54 29.89
CA PRO A 103 -10.31 -10.65 29.27
C PRO A 103 -11.49 -10.21 30.14
N THR A 104 -11.33 -10.12 31.47
CA THR A 104 -12.47 -10.02 32.41
C THR A 104 -12.60 -8.67 33.12
N SER A 105 -11.50 -7.92 33.32
CA SER A 105 -11.55 -6.58 33.92
C SER A 105 -10.26 -5.81 33.62
N PRO A 106 -10.08 -5.30 32.39
CA PRO A 106 -8.86 -4.62 32.00
C PRO A 106 -8.55 -3.48 32.97
N SER A 107 -7.35 -3.50 33.53
CA SER A 107 -6.87 -2.40 34.36
C SER A 107 -6.97 -1.07 33.59
N GLU A 108 -7.15 0.06 34.29
CA GLU A 108 -7.17 1.38 33.63
C GLU A 108 -5.88 1.65 32.82
N GLN A 109 -4.77 1.02 33.22
CA GLN A 109 -3.52 1.06 32.47
C GLN A 109 -3.61 0.27 31.15
N THR A 110 -4.18 -0.94 31.18
CA THR A 110 -4.45 -1.77 29.99
C THR A 110 -5.38 -1.06 29.01
N LYS A 111 -6.44 -0.39 29.50
CA LYS A 111 -7.37 0.39 28.65
C LYS A 111 -6.67 1.56 27.97
N ASN A 112 -5.86 2.31 28.71
CA ASN A 112 -5.11 3.45 28.16
C ASN A 112 -4.08 3.02 27.11
N ASP A 113 -3.43 1.87 27.30
CA ASP A 113 -2.47 1.34 26.35
C ASP A 113 -3.15 0.83 25.08
N ILE A 114 -4.32 0.19 25.20
CA ILE A 114 -5.16 -0.18 24.04
C ILE A 114 -5.53 1.06 23.21
N VAL A 115 -6.02 2.13 23.84
CA VAL A 115 -6.40 3.37 23.13
C VAL A 115 -5.21 4.03 22.43
N LYS A 116 -4.02 4.00 23.06
CA LYS A 116 -2.80 4.53 22.44
C LYS A 116 -2.35 3.69 21.24
N LEU A 117 -2.44 2.38 21.33
CA LEU A 117 -2.08 1.46 20.25
C LEU A 117 -3.06 1.60 19.07
N ASP A 118 -4.35 1.70 19.37
CA ASP A 118 -5.43 1.90 18.39
C ASP A 118 -5.22 3.19 17.58
N ARG A 119 -5.00 4.32 18.27
CA ARG A 119 -4.71 5.61 17.61
C ARG A 119 -3.46 5.56 16.73
N LYS A 120 -2.40 4.87 17.17
CA LYS A 120 -1.18 4.72 16.36
C LYS A 120 -1.45 3.87 15.13
N SER A 121 -2.18 2.77 15.30
CA SER A 121 -2.54 1.88 14.19
C SER A 121 -3.38 2.60 13.14
N GLU A 122 -4.42 3.33 13.57
CA GLU A 122 -5.29 4.11 12.69
C GLU A 122 -4.51 5.20 11.91
N ALA A 123 -3.60 5.89 12.59
CA ALA A 123 -2.72 6.86 11.93
C ALA A 123 -1.86 6.19 10.86
N PHE A 124 -1.15 5.10 11.19
CA PHE A 124 -0.31 4.39 10.22
C PHE A 124 -1.11 3.78 9.06
N SER A 125 -2.33 3.28 9.32
CA SER A 125 -3.23 2.78 8.27
C SER A 125 -3.61 3.90 7.31
N THR A 126 -4.04 5.05 7.84
CA THR A 126 -4.40 6.22 7.03
C THR A 126 -3.22 6.69 6.18
N TRP A 127 -2.02 6.76 6.75
CA TRP A 127 -0.81 7.09 6.00
C TRP A 127 -0.51 6.08 4.89
N THR A 128 -0.68 4.78 5.16
CA THR A 128 -0.48 3.71 4.19
C THR A 128 -1.44 3.85 3.01
N ASP A 129 -2.73 4.12 3.27
CA ASP A 129 -3.72 4.30 2.22
C ASP A 129 -3.39 5.51 1.33
N TRP A 130 -3.01 6.64 1.94
CA TRP A 130 -2.59 7.83 1.21
C TRP A 130 -1.32 7.63 0.39
N LEU A 131 -0.31 6.97 0.95
CA LEU A 131 0.94 6.67 0.25
C LEU A 131 0.71 5.70 -0.93
N ASN A 132 -0.13 4.67 -0.74
CA ASN A 132 -0.50 3.76 -1.82
C ASN A 132 -1.22 4.48 -2.96
N LEU A 133 -2.23 5.29 -2.64
CA LEU A 133 -2.93 6.09 -3.65
C LEU A 133 -1.96 7.05 -4.35
N SER A 134 -1.07 7.71 -3.61
CA SER A 134 -0.07 8.61 -4.18
C SER A 134 0.88 7.88 -5.13
N SER A 135 1.41 6.71 -4.73
CA SER A 135 2.31 5.91 -5.59
C SER A 135 1.62 5.47 -6.88
N LEU A 136 0.34 5.11 -6.80
CA LEU A 136 -0.46 4.74 -7.97
C LEU A 136 -0.62 5.92 -8.93
N VAL A 137 -0.99 7.10 -8.43
CA VAL A 137 -1.15 8.33 -9.24
C VAL A 137 0.17 8.71 -9.91
N VAL A 138 1.28 8.70 -9.17
CA VAL A 138 2.60 9.03 -9.69
C VAL A 138 3.04 8.03 -10.78
N MET A 139 2.78 6.73 -10.60
CA MET A 139 3.01 5.72 -11.63
C MET A 139 2.21 6.01 -12.91
N PHE A 140 0.93 6.37 -12.79
CA PHE A 140 0.09 6.71 -13.95
C PHE A 140 0.60 7.94 -14.69
N VAL A 141 1.05 8.98 -13.98
CA VAL A 141 1.69 10.15 -14.59
C VAL A 141 2.95 9.74 -15.37
N GLY A 142 3.77 8.84 -14.81
CA GLY A 142 4.93 8.27 -15.50
C GLY A 142 4.54 7.55 -16.79
N LEU A 143 3.52 6.69 -16.75
CA LEU A 143 3.01 5.96 -17.92
C LEU A 143 2.50 6.89 -19.01
N ILE A 144 1.65 7.86 -18.65
CA ILE A 144 1.09 8.82 -19.62
C ILE A 144 2.21 9.62 -20.28
N THR A 145 3.19 10.07 -19.49
CA THR A 145 4.34 10.82 -20.01
C THR A 145 5.18 9.97 -20.97
N LEU A 146 5.44 8.71 -20.61
CA LEU A 146 6.19 7.78 -21.44
C LEU A 146 5.48 7.49 -22.78
N ILE A 147 4.17 7.19 -22.73
CA ILE A 147 3.36 6.91 -23.93
C ILE A 147 3.32 8.15 -24.82
N THR A 148 3.08 9.33 -24.24
CA THR A 148 3.04 10.58 -24.99
C THR A 148 4.37 10.87 -25.69
N PHE A 149 5.50 10.60 -25.04
CA PHE A 149 6.81 10.72 -25.67
C PHE A 149 6.93 9.80 -26.90
N PHE A 150 6.60 8.51 -26.75
CA PHE A 150 6.71 7.57 -27.86
C PHE A 150 5.80 7.94 -29.04
N MET A 151 4.60 8.45 -28.79
CA MET A 151 3.67 8.89 -29.84
C MET A 151 4.10 10.15 -30.60
N ILE A 152 5.00 10.96 -30.03
CA ILE A 152 5.48 12.21 -30.65
C ILE A 152 6.84 11.99 -31.32
N SER A 153 7.70 11.15 -30.73
CA SER A 153 9.08 10.94 -31.18
C SER A 153 9.24 9.83 -32.23
N PHE A 154 8.25 8.95 -32.40
CA PHE A 154 8.26 7.83 -33.35
C PHE A 154 6.93 7.76 -34.11
#